data_AF-A0A9P4QPU6-F1
#
_entry.id   AF-A0A9P4QPU6-F1
#
_cell.length_a   1.000
_cell.length_b   1.000
_cell.length_c   1.000
_cell.angle_alpha   90.00
_cell.angle_beta   90.00
_cell.angle_gamma   90.00
#
_symmetry.space_group_name_H-M   'P 1'
#
loop_
_entity.id
_entity.type
_entity.pdbx_description
1 polymer ?
#
loop_
_entity_poly.entity_id
_entity_poly.type
_entity_poly.pdbx_seq_one_letter_code
_entity_poly.pdbx_strand_id
1 'polypeptide(L)'
;MDIDKRVPYRLGTAKLAPLPNKWDLVGDRFPPKVQEAMAIAREYLRDEPIAFFYVRRNGEKRKTVLILSSYAPSLKNKWCKAIEKLYKCFEHEEGLIAEILDYHVDNPPLPKPITMAEVDLYQVVALFNDHEWMTVDVLCWYSPVRQETWPTVVITARDAGKDSWWSEKIPAVEQCLKNQGLDLEVVLQFLDNIFIHSKDYYDMDPGRYGLRLYSWPKIGQSLGIPNLDGSATLGCRLLMEDGRKFGVTACQNFQQAPGSTQTALVGLNVYTPSPSDDALARKHTSSSGMEWLKKDQSVDLGKISAVSSGSSLADWCLFELHRQEIILDDPKVWARIKDGKTYQVKKQGRSTGLREGTINPSPSIVNSKYIGHVQDGSMITSVCCIVSKDKHKHFYLPGDSGASVQENDSGTILGLCTMFNKATLVSYMTPMATIINEIIDAVDSKIEEPKEIQLE
;
A
#
# COMPACT_ATOMS: atom_id res chain seq x y z
N MET A 1 -22.13 -29.49 -11.25
CA MET A 1 -21.34 -28.39 -11.84
C MET A 1 -21.35 -27.25 -10.84
N ASP A 2 -20.17 -26.87 -10.36
CA ASP A 2 -20.01 -25.83 -9.34
C ASP A 2 -19.54 -24.54 -10.01
N ILE A 3 -20.48 -23.69 -10.44
CA ILE A 3 -20.17 -22.38 -11.00
C ILE A 3 -19.94 -21.42 -9.84
N ASP A 4 -18.79 -20.77 -9.83
CA ASP A 4 -18.53 -19.72 -8.85
C ASP A 4 -19.39 -18.49 -9.17
N LYS A 5 -20.28 -18.15 -8.23
CA LYS A 5 -21.22 -17.02 -8.31
C LYS A 5 -21.06 -16.05 -7.13
N ARG A 6 -19.97 -16.17 -6.36
CA ARG A 6 -19.75 -15.35 -5.15
C ARG A 6 -19.63 -13.86 -5.47
N VAL A 7 -19.18 -13.52 -6.68
CA VAL A 7 -19.03 -12.15 -7.16
C VAL A 7 -19.93 -11.95 -8.39
N PRO A 8 -20.93 -11.04 -8.37
CA PRO A 8 -21.91 -10.92 -9.46
C PRO A 8 -21.31 -10.66 -10.85
N TYR A 9 -20.21 -9.90 -10.89
CA TYR A 9 -19.49 -9.47 -12.09
C TYR A 9 -18.28 -10.35 -12.42
N ARG A 10 -18.25 -11.58 -11.89
CA ARG A 10 -17.20 -12.57 -12.16
C ARG A 10 -17.74 -13.98 -12.00
N LEU A 11 -17.72 -14.76 -13.08
CA LEU A 11 -18.17 -16.15 -13.07
C LEU A 11 -17.07 -17.09 -13.52
N GLY A 12 -17.01 -18.27 -12.90
CA GLY A 12 -16.03 -19.31 -13.22
C GLY A 12 -16.65 -20.69 -13.33
N THR A 13 -16.06 -21.53 -14.17
CA THR A 13 -16.36 -22.97 -14.27
C THR A 13 -15.92 -23.79 -13.04
N ALA A 14 -15.21 -23.16 -12.12
CA ALA A 14 -14.81 -23.67 -10.81
C ALA A 14 -14.72 -22.50 -9.83
N LYS A 15 -14.58 -22.79 -8.53
CA LYS A 15 -14.23 -21.81 -7.50
C LYS A 15 -12.95 -21.06 -7.91
N LEU A 16 -13.07 -19.74 -8.08
CA LEU A 16 -12.00 -18.86 -8.52
C LEU A 16 -11.22 -18.31 -7.32
N ALA A 17 -9.91 -18.11 -7.50
CA ALA A 17 -9.10 -17.39 -6.52
C ALA A 17 -9.53 -15.90 -6.44
N PRO A 18 -9.51 -15.27 -5.26
CA PRO A 18 -9.92 -13.86 -5.06
C PRO A 18 -9.16 -12.87 -5.93
N LEU A 19 -9.76 -11.71 -6.21
CA LEU A 19 -9.14 -10.60 -6.96
C LEU A 19 -8.33 -9.69 -6.02
N PRO A 20 -7.34 -8.91 -6.50
CA PRO A 20 -6.73 -9.03 -7.81
C PRO A 20 -5.89 -10.31 -7.86
N ASN A 21 -6.01 -11.06 -8.95
CA ASN A 21 -5.20 -12.23 -9.18
C ASN A 21 -4.33 -11.99 -10.40
N LYS A 22 -3.01 -11.95 -10.23
CA LYS A 22 -2.07 -11.77 -11.34
C LYS A 22 -2.13 -12.97 -12.30
N TRP A 23 -1.84 -12.72 -13.56
CA TRP A 23 -1.86 -13.72 -14.59
C TRP A 23 -0.81 -13.47 -15.66
N ASP A 24 -0.28 -14.55 -16.21
CA ASP A 24 0.66 -14.55 -17.33
C ASP A 24 -0.02 -15.13 -18.58
N LEU A 25 0.31 -14.58 -19.75
CA LEU A 25 -0.10 -15.18 -21.03
C LEU A 25 0.61 -16.52 -21.23
N VAL A 26 -0.15 -17.54 -21.64
CA VAL A 26 0.38 -18.90 -21.87
C VAL A 26 0.97 -19.07 -23.28
N GLY A 27 0.87 -18.03 -24.12
CA GLY A 27 1.46 -17.95 -25.46
C GLY A 27 0.60 -17.12 -26.43
N ASP A 28 1.12 -16.92 -27.64
CA ASP A 28 0.49 -16.04 -28.65
C ASP A 28 -0.58 -16.72 -29.50
N ARG A 29 -0.78 -18.03 -29.35
CA ARG A 29 -1.73 -18.82 -30.14
C ARG A 29 -2.72 -19.55 -29.25
N PHE A 30 -4.01 -19.43 -29.58
CA PHE A 30 -5.07 -20.18 -28.93
C PHE A 30 -5.11 -21.62 -29.43
N PRO A 31 -5.04 -22.63 -28.53
CA PRO A 31 -5.30 -24.02 -28.89
C PRO A 31 -6.68 -24.19 -29.53
N PRO A 32 -6.91 -25.20 -30.39
CA PRO A 32 -8.21 -25.42 -31.05
C PRO A 32 -9.39 -25.42 -30.08
N LYS A 33 -9.22 -26.02 -28.90
CA LYS A 33 -10.25 -26.05 -27.87
C LYS A 33 -10.57 -24.69 -27.26
N VAL A 34 -9.58 -23.81 -27.14
CA VAL A 34 -9.79 -22.43 -26.72
C VAL A 34 -10.51 -21.65 -27.82
N GLN A 35 -10.22 -21.91 -29.10
CA GLN A 35 -10.96 -21.30 -30.22
C GLN A 35 -12.44 -21.72 -30.23
N GLU A 36 -12.74 -22.99 -29.94
CA GLU A 36 -14.11 -23.48 -29.75
C GLU A 36 -14.81 -22.76 -28.59
N ALA A 37 -14.13 -22.61 -27.45
CA ALA A 37 -14.63 -21.83 -26.32
C ALA A 37 -14.91 -20.36 -26.68
N MET A 38 -14.04 -19.73 -27.47
CA MET A 38 -14.26 -18.36 -27.95
C MET A 38 -15.50 -18.26 -28.84
N ALA A 39 -15.76 -19.26 -29.69
CA ALA A 39 -16.97 -19.31 -30.51
C ALA A 39 -18.23 -19.43 -29.65
N ILE A 40 -18.20 -20.30 -28.63
CA ILE A 40 -19.29 -20.43 -27.64
C ILE A 40 -19.51 -19.08 -26.95
N ALA A 41 -18.48 -18.45 -26.39
CA ALA A 41 -18.62 -17.18 -25.70
C ALA A 41 -19.23 -16.08 -26.60
N ARG A 42 -18.80 -16.01 -27.87
CA ARG A 42 -19.35 -15.08 -28.88
C ARG A 42 -20.82 -15.31 -29.17
N GLU A 43 -21.31 -16.54 -29.15
CA GLU A 43 -22.74 -16.84 -29.35
C GLU A 43 -23.60 -16.22 -28.24
N TYR A 44 -23.17 -16.37 -26.99
CA TYR A 44 -23.93 -15.92 -25.81
C TYR A 44 -23.74 -14.44 -25.48
N LEU A 45 -22.58 -13.86 -25.83
CA LEU A 45 -22.18 -12.48 -25.55
C LEU A 45 -22.09 -11.63 -26.82
N ARG A 46 -22.79 -12.01 -27.89
CA ARG A 46 -22.65 -11.41 -29.24
C ARG A 46 -22.86 -9.89 -29.30
N ASP A 47 -23.67 -9.36 -28.38
CA ASP A 47 -24.05 -7.95 -28.33
C ASP A 47 -23.08 -7.12 -27.46
N GLU A 48 -22.08 -7.76 -26.85
CA GLU A 48 -21.16 -7.13 -25.90
C GLU A 48 -19.74 -7.04 -26.48
N PRO A 49 -18.99 -5.97 -26.15
CA PRO A 49 -17.56 -5.97 -26.39
C PRO A 49 -16.92 -7.06 -25.53
N ILE A 50 -16.17 -7.97 -26.18
CA ILE A 50 -15.47 -9.05 -25.50
C ILE A 50 -14.00 -9.14 -25.94
N ALA A 51 -13.13 -9.41 -24.98
CA ALA A 51 -11.73 -9.75 -25.21
C ALA A 51 -11.43 -11.13 -24.62
N PHE A 52 -10.49 -11.83 -25.25
CA PHE A 52 -10.11 -13.19 -24.86
C PHE A 52 -8.63 -13.26 -24.53
N PHE A 53 -8.32 -13.91 -23.43
CA PHE A 53 -6.96 -14.18 -23.01
C PHE A 53 -6.84 -15.65 -22.63
N TYR A 54 -5.67 -16.22 -22.92
CA TYR A 54 -5.32 -17.57 -22.50
C TYR A 54 -4.18 -17.47 -21.51
N VAL A 55 -4.53 -17.62 -20.23
CA VAL A 55 -3.69 -17.19 -19.13
C VAL A 55 -3.42 -18.31 -18.14
N ARG A 56 -2.36 -18.14 -17.35
CA ARG A 56 -2.10 -18.92 -16.14
C ARG A 56 -2.12 -17.94 -14.97
N ARG A 57 -2.98 -18.19 -13.99
CA ARG A 57 -3.03 -17.39 -12.76
C ARG A 57 -1.84 -17.74 -11.87
N ASN A 58 -1.32 -16.77 -11.13
CA ASN A 58 -0.18 -17.01 -10.24
C ASN A 58 -0.53 -18.07 -9.18
N GLY A 59 0.34 -19.06 -9.03
CA GLY A 59 0.12 -20.17 -8.10
C GLY A 59 -0.86 -21.25 -8.58
N GLU A 60 -1.51 -21.07 -9.74
CA GLU A 60 -2.42 -22.08 -10.29
C GLU A 60 -1.74 -22.97 -11.33
N LYS A 61 -1.98 -24.28 -11.23
CA LYS A 61 -1.53 -25.25 -12.25
C LYS A 61 -2.39 -25.20 -13.52
N ARG A 62 -3.66 -24.81 -13.35
CA ARG A 62 -4.66 -24.77 -14.41
C ARG A 62 -4.48 -23.54 -15.29
N LYS A 63 -4.87 -23.67 -16.55
CA LYS A 63 -4.92 -22.59 -17.52
C LYS A 63 -6.35 -22.08 -17.59
N THR A 64 -6.50 -20.78 -17.83
CA THR A 64 -7.79 -20.11 -17.84
C THR A 64 -8.03 -19.47 -19.19
N VAL A 65 -9.19 -19.77 -19.79
CA VAL A 65 -9.76 -18.94 -20.85
C VAL A 65 -10.48 -17.79 -20.15
N LEU A 66 -9.79 -16.65 -20.07
CA LEU A 66 -10.31 -15.43 -19.48
C LEU A 66 -11.04 -14.63 -20.55
N ILE A 67 -12.32 -14.37 -20.29
CA ILE A 67 -13.21 -13.60 -21.14
C ILE A 67 -13.49 -12.29 -20.42
N LEU A 68 -12.99 -11.18 -20.95
CA LEU A 68 -13.34 -9.86 -20.45
C LEU A 68 -14.57 -9.36 -21.21
N SER A 69 -15.60 -8.92 -20.49
CA SER A 69 -16.85 -8.41 -21.06
C SER A 69 -17.41 -7.30 -20.17
N SER A 70 -18.26 -6.41 -20.68
CA SER A 70 -18.96 -5.45 -19.81
C SER A 70 -20.01 -6.20 -18.98
N TYR A 71 -20.04 -6.00 -17.67
CA TYR A 71 -21.11 -6.54 -16.85
C TYR A 71 -22.30 -5.58 -16.86
N ALA A 72 -23.50 -6.14 -16.87
CA ALA A 72 -24.72 -5.45 -16.49
C ALA A 72 -25.62 -6.46 -15.76
N PRO A 73 -26.46 -6.04 -14.81
CA PRO A 73 -27.38 -6.95 -14.13
C PRO A 73 -28.25 -7.79 -15.09
N SER A 74 -28.64 -7.21 -16.23
CA SER A 74 -29.39 -7.89 -17.29
C SER A 74 -28.60 -9.01 -18.00
N LEU A 75 -27.27 -8.96 -17.98
CA LEU A 75 -26.38 -9.94 -18.62
C LEU A 75 -26.07 -11.14 -17.73
N LYS A 76 -26.35 -11.09 -16.42
CA LYS A 76 -26.04 -12.16 -15.47
C LYS A 76 -26.50 -13.54 -15.94
N ASN A 77 -27.70 -13.62 -16.50
CA ASN A 77 -28.25 -14.88 -17.04
C ASN A 77 -27.54 -15.33 -18.32
N LYS A 78 -27.14 -14.40 -19.21
CA LYS A 78 -26.35 -14.72 -20.41
C LYS A 78 -24.97 -15.25 -20.02
N TRP A 79 -24.29 -14.59 -19.07
CA TRP A 79 -23.00 -15.01 -18.54
C TRP A 79 -23.06 -16.39 -17.89
N CYS A 80 -24.08 -16.67 -17.07
CA CYS A 80 -24.28 -18.00 -16.47
C CYS A 80 -24.41 -19.09 -17.55
N LYS A 81 -25.26 -18.87 -18.56
CA LYS A 81 -25.44 -19.81 -19.67
C LYS A 81 -24.16 -20.01 -20.49
N ALA A 82 -23.39 -18.94 -20.70
CA ALA A 82 -22.10 -19.01 -21.38
C ALA A 82 -21.13 -19.92 -20.59
N ILE A 83 -20.96 -19.70 -19.28
CA ILE A 83 -20.10 -20.54 -18.42
C ILE A 83 -20.59 -21.99 -18.38
N GLU A 84 -21.90 -22.25 -18.35
CA GLU A 84 -22.47 -23.60 -18.43
C GLU A 84 -22.06 -24.33 -19.70
N LYS A 85 -22.06 -23.64 -20.84
CA LYS A 85 -21.64 -24.22 -22.13
C LYS A 85 -20.13 -24.40 -22.22
N LEU A 86 -19.36 -23.44 -21.70
CA LEU A 86 -17.90 -23.53 -21.61
C LEU A 86 -17.46 -24.68 -20.70
N TYR A 87 -18.14 -24.89 -19.57
CA TYR A 87 -17.90 -26.04 -18.69
C TYR A 87 -18.03 -27.36 -19.44
N LYS A 88 -19.13 -27.54 -20.19
CA LYS A 88 -19.35 -28.75 -21.01
C LYS A 88 -18.31 -28.89 -22.12
N CYS A 89 -17.88 -27.78 -22.71
CA CYS A 89 -16.80 -27.77 -23.69
C CYS A 89 -15.49 -28.31 -23.08
N PHE A 90 -15.21 -27.99 -21.81
CA PHE A 90 -13.97 -28.38 -21.12
C PHE A 90 -14.07 -29.66 -20.28
N GLU A 91 -15.20 -30.36 -20.29
CA GLU A 91 -15.45 -31.52 -19.41
C GLU A 91 -14.40 -32.64 -19.53
N HIS A 92 -13.74 -32.74 -20.70
CA HIS A 92 -12.69 -33.73 -20.98
C HIS A 92 -11.28 -33.12 -21.08
N GLU A 93 -11.12 -31.85 -20.73
CA GLU A 93 -9.87 -31.10 -20.89
C GLU A 93 -9.27 -30.83 -19.52
N GLU A 94 -8.41 -31.75 -19.07
CA GLU A 94 -7.77 -31.62 -17.77
C GLU A 94 -6.96 -30.33 -17.68
N GLY A 95 -7.27 -29.55 -16.64
CA GLY A 95 -6.53 -28.34 -16.32
C GLY A 95 -6.93 -27.09 -17.11
N LEU A 96 -8.05 -27.10 -17.83
CA LEU A 96 -8.63 -25.91 -18.44
C LEU A 96 -9.86 -25.43 -17.67
N ILE A 97 -9.94 -24.13 -17.41
CA ILE A 97 -11.14 -23.49 -16.85
C ILE A 97 -11.54 -22.28 -17.69
N ALA A 98 -12.82 -21.92 -17.69
CA ALA A 98 -13.30 -20.64 -18.20
C ALA A 98 -13.67 -19.70 -17.06
N GLU A 99 -13.41 -18.40 -17.28
CA GLU A 99 -13.74 -17.28 -16.42
C GLU A 99 -14.30 -16.13 -17.27
N ILE A 100 -15.44 -15.55 -16.88
CA ILE A 100 -15.93 -14.28 -17.42
C ILE A 100 -15.78 -13.22 -16.31
N LEU A 101 -15.15 -12.09 -16.64
CA LEU A 101 -14.86 -10.99 -15.70
C LEU A 101 -15.23 -9.64 -16.32
N ASP A 102 -15.76 -8.73 -15.51
CA ASP A 102 -15.96 -7.34 -15.95
C ASP A 102 -14.61 -6.67 -16.27
N TYR A 103 -14.47 -6.10 -17.47
CA TYR A 103 -13.19 -5.50 -17.88
C TYR A 103 -12.78 -4.27 -17.03
N HIS A 104 -13.74 -3.56 -16.44
CA HIS A 104 -13.45 -2.49 -15.49
C HIS A 104 -12.99 -3.03 -14.15
N VAL A 105 -13.17 -4.31 -13.84
CA VAL A 105 -12.61 -4.90 -12.61
C VAL A 105 -11.15 -5.32 -12.81
N ASP A 106 -10.79 -5.71 -14.04
CA ASP A 106 -9.39 -5.96 -14.41
C ASP A 106 -8.59 -4.65 -14.51
N ASN A 107 -9.24 -3.56 -14.95
CA ASN A 107 -8.67 -2.22 -15.02
C ASN A 107 -9.57 -1.17 -14.34
N PRO A 108 -9.65 -1.17 -13.00
CA PRO A 108 -10.53 -0.29 -12.26
C PRO A 108 -10.24 1.18 -12.55
N PRO A 109 -11.28 2.03 -12.68
CA PRO A 109 -11.14 3.45 -12.45
C PRO A 109 -10.43 3.68 -11.10
N LEU A 110 -9.67 4.77 -10.99
CA LEU A 110 -9.11 5.11 -9.69
C LEU A 110 -10.22 5.23 -8.65
N PRO A 111 -9.99 4.75 -7.42
CA PRO A 111 -10.87 5.11 -6.33
C PRO A 111 -10.93 6.63 -6.21
N LYS A 112 -12.01 7.13 -5.61
CA LYS A 112 -12.11 8.53 -5.21
C LYS A 112 -12.25 8.61 -3.69
N PRO A 113 -11.83 9.72 -3.07
CA PRO A 113 -12.17 10.00 -1.68
C PRO A 113 -13.69 9.93 -1.48
N ILE A 114 -14.11 9.48 -0.30
CA ILE A 114 -15.51 9.55 0.09
C ILE A 114 -15.87 10.97 0.54
N THR A 115 -17.15 11.33 0.51
CA THR A 115 -17.66 12.64 0.96
C THR A 115 -18.67 12.52 2.10
N MET A 116 -18.93 11.30 2.59
CA MET A 116 -20.02 11.00 3.51
C MET A 116 -19.54 10.80 4.95
N ALA A 117 -20.49 10.63 5.86
CA ALA A 117 -20.29 10.52 7.30
C ALA A 117 -19.31 9.41 7.71
N GLU A 118 -18.79 9.54 8.94
CA GLU A 118 -17.88 8.60 9.56
C GLU A 118 -18.49 7.20 9.65
N VAL A 119 -17.74 6.20 9.19
CA VAL A 119 -18.07 4.78 9.32
C VAL A 119 -17.33 4.24 10.54
N ASP A 120 -18.03 3.57 11.46
CA ASP A 120 -17.36 2.88 12.57
C ASP A 120 -16.70 1.59 12.06
N LEU A 121 -15.48 1.75 11.55
CA LEU A 121 -14.68 0.65 11.02
C LEU A 121 -14.20 -0.33 12.10
N TYR A 122 -14.16 0.06 13.38
CA TYR A 122 -13.78 -0.86 14.44
C TYR A 122 -14.87 -1.91 14.67
N GLN A 123 -16.14 -1.51 14.62
CA GLN A 123 -17.26 -2.46 14.63
C GLN A 123 -17.22 -3.40 13.43
N VAL A 124 -16.86 -2.90 12.25
CA VAL A 124 -16.69 -3.73 11.05
C VAL A 124 -15.58 -4.76 11.24
N VAL A 125 -14.40 -4.34 11.67
CA VAL A 125 -13.22 -5.21 11.88
C VAL A 125 -13.48 -6.29 12.93
N ALA A 126 -14.23 -5.98 13.99
CA ALA A 126 -14.56 -6.94 15.04
C ALA A 126 -15.26 -8.21 14.51
N LEU A 127 -15.95 -8.13 13.37
CA LEU A 127 -16.69 -9.25 12.77
C LEU A 127 -15.78 -10.34 12.16
N PHE A 128 -14.54 -9.99 11.81
CA PHE A 128 -13.60 -10.85 11.10
C PHE A 128 -12.17 -10.78 11.67
N ASN A 129 -12.03 -10.43 12.95
CA ASN A 129 -10.71 -10.35 13.61
C ASN A 129 -10.00 -11.73 13.72
N ASP A 130 -10.74 -12.82 13.48
CA ASP A 130 -10.25 -14.19 13.37
C ASP A 130 -9.65 -14.53 11.99
N HIS A 131 -9.73 -13.61 11.02
CA HIS A 131 -9.22 -13.79 9.66
C HIS A 131 -7.91 -13.04 9.41
N GLU A 132 -7.22 -13.38 8.32
CA GLU A 132 -5.97 -12.75 7.91
C GLU A 132 -6.20 -11.47 7.10
N TRP A 133 -7.01 -10.57 7.65
CA TRP A 133 -7.29 -9.26 7.06
C TRP A 133 -6.12 -8.29 7.24
N MET A 134 -5.94 -7.39 6.27
CA MET A 134 -4.78 -6.51 6.14
C MET A 134 -5.21 -5.05 6.29
N THR A 135 -6.19 -4.61 5.50
CA THR A 135 -6.74 -3.24 5.55
C THR A 135 -8.25 -3.25 5.43
N VAL A 136 -8.86 -2.22 6.01
CA VAL A 136 -10.26 -1.84 5.78
C VAL A 136 -10.28 -0.37 5.41
N ASP A 137 -10.65 -0.10 4.16
CA ASP A 137 -10.69 1.23 3.57
C ASP A 137 -12.14 1.61 3.24
N VAL A 138 -12.48 2.89 3.31
CA VAL A 138 -13.77 3.41 2.85
C VAL A 138 -13.53 4.37 1.70
N LEU A 139 -13.94 3.99 0.50
CA LEU A 139 -13.61 4.68 -0.75
C LEU A 139 -14.86 4.80 -1.63
N CYS A 140 -14.87 5.77 -2.54
CA CYS A 140 -15.75 5.71 -3.70
C CYS A 140 -15.11 4.80 -4.75
N TRP A 141 -15.58 3.55 -4.84
CA TRP A 141 -15.03 2.51 -5.71
C TRP A 141 -15.95 2.26 -6.91
N TYR A 142 -15.42 1.77 -8.04
CA TYR A 142 -16.28 1.42 -9.17
C TYR A 142 -17.11 0.16 -8.84
N SER A 143 -18.43 0.29 -8.87
CA SER A 143 -19.37 -0.82 -8.71
C SER A 143 -19.84 -1.30 -10.08
N PRO A 144 -19.45 -2.51 -10.52
CA PRO A 144 -20.01 -3.09 -11.73
C PRO A 144 -21.52 -3.35 -11.62
N VAL A 145 -22.04 -3.58 -10.41
CA VAL A 145 -23.48 -3.81 -10.22
C VAL A 145 -24.28 -2.53 -10.49
N ARG A 146 -23.76 -1.38 -10.04
CA ARG A 146 -24.39 -0.06 -10.23
C ARG A 146 -23.95 0.67 -11.50
N GLN A 147 -22.88 0.23 -12.15
CA GLN A 147 -22.26 0.89 -13.31
C GLN A 147 -21.77 2.31 -13.03
N GLU A 148 -21.39 2.60 -11.79
CA GLU A 148 -20.91 3.92 -11.35
C GLU A 148 -19.92 3.79 -10.20
N THR A 149 -19.30 4.91 -9.80
CA THR A 149 -18.52 4.94 -8.55
C THR A 149 -19.45 5.08 -7.37
N TRP A 150 -19.37 4.14 -6.42
CA TRP A 150 -20.22 4.07 -5.24
C TRP A 150 -19.40 4.04 -3.95
N PRO A 151 -19.88 4.58 -2.83
CA PRO A 151 -19.30 4.35 -1.52
C PRO A 151 -19.16 2.86 -1.18
N THR A 152 -17.94 2.43 -0.86
CA THR A 152 -17.59 1.02 -0.68
C THR A 152 -16.62 0.84 0.47
N VAL A 153 -16.91 -0.12 1.35
CA VAL A 153 -15.95 -0.68 2.29
C VAL A 153 -15.11 -1.72 1.54
N VAL A 154 -13.84 -1.43 1.36
CA VAL A 154 -12.88 -2.33 0.70
C VAL A 154 -12.05 -3.03 1.77
N ILE A 155 -12.26 -4.33 1.92
CA ILE A 155 -11.51 -5.20 2.83
C ILE A 155 -10.43 -5.88 2.01
N THR A 156 -9.20 -5.87 2.50
CA THR A 156 -8.12 -6.68 1.91
C THR A 156 -7.68 -7.77 2.88
N ALA A 157 -7.44 -8.99 2.38
CA ALA A 157 -7.07 -10.13 3.22
C ALA A 157 -6.16 -11.13 2.49
N ARG A 158 -5.24 -11.78 3.21
CA ARG A 158 -4.42 -12.90 2.67
C ARG A 158 -5.27 -14.14 2.43
N ASP A 159 -6.27 -14.36 3.28
CA ASP A 159 -7.10 -15.55 3.24
C ASP A 159 -8.46 -15.31 2.56
N ALA A 160 -8.57 -14.30 1.70
CA ALA A 160 -9.78 -13.94 0.95
C ALA A 160 -10.41 -15.10 0.13
N GLY A 161 -9.67 -16.19 -0.08
CA GLY A 161 -10.16 -17.42 -0.73
C GLY A 161 -10.98 -18.35 0.16
N LYS A 162 -10.95 -18.18 1.50
CA LYS A 162 -11.72 -18.99 2.45
C LYS A 162 -13.22 -18.76 2.25
N ASP A 163 -14.03 -19.82 2.38
CA ASP A 163 -15.47 -19.73 2.17
C ASP A 163 -16.19 -18.89 3.22
N SER A 164 -15.71 -18.91 4.46
CA SER A 164 -16.22 -18.11 5.58
C SER A 164 -16.33 -16.62 5.25
N TRP A 165 -15.40 -16.07 4.47
CA TRP A 165 -15.48 -14.68 4.00
C TRP A 165 -16.78 -14.40 3.25
N TRP A 166 -17.17 -15.29 2.35
CA TRP A 166 -18.27 -15.09 1.41
C TRP A 166 -19.61 -15.53 1.99
N SER A 167 -19.62 -16.59 2.79
CA SER A 167 -20.86 -17.14 3.36
C SER A 167 -21.27 -16.48 4.69
N GLU A 168 -20.33 -15.89 5.42
CA GLU A 168 -20.56 -15.38 6.77
C GLU A 168 -20.09 -13.94 6.94
N LYS A 169 -18.80 -13.66 6.68
CA LYS A 169 -18.20 -12.38 7.09
C LYS A 169 -18.69 -11.19 6.26
N ILE A 170 -18.68 -11.26 4.93
CA ILE A 170 -19.19 -10.19 4.08
C ILE A 170 -20.67 -9.91 4.38
N PRO A 171 -21.58 -10.91 4.42
CA PRO A 171 -22.97 -10.67 4.83
C PRO A 171 -23.12 -10.02 6.21
N ALA A 172 -22.29 -10.42 7.19
CA ALA A 172 -22.30 -9.81 8.51
C ALA A 172 -21.86 -8.34 8.48
N VAL A 173 -20.84 -7.99 7.68
CA VAL A 173 -20.40 -6.61 7.46
C VAL A 173 -21.50 -5.79 6.79
N GLU A 174 -22.11 -6.30 5.71
CA GLU A 174 -23.22 -5.62 5.04
C GLU A 174 -24.39 -5.36 6.00
N GLN A 175 -24.73 -6.32 6.85
CA GLN A 175 -25.78 -6.16 7.85
C GLN A 175 -25.39 -5.13 8.93
N CYS A 176 -24.12 -5.12 9.36
CA CYS A 176 -23.60 -4.13 10.29
C CYS A 176 -23.73 -2.71 9.74
N LEU A 177 -23.32 -2.49 8.48
CA LEU A 177 -23.43 -1.19 7.80
C LEU A 177 -24.89 -0.75 7.63
N LYS A 178 -25.79 -1.67 7.26
CA LYS A 178 -27.24 -1.39 7.19
C LYS A 178 -27.82 -1.00 8.55
N ASN A 179 -27.38 -1.66 9.63
CA ASN A 179 -27.82 -1.31 10.99
C ASN A 179 -27.34 0.08 11.43
N GLN A 180 -26.23 0.56 10.87
CA GLN A 180 -25.75 1.94 11.05
C GLN A 180 -26.47 2.96 10.13
N GLY A 181 -27.42 2.51 9.30
CA GLY A 181 -28.13 3.35 8.34
C GLY A 181 -27.29 3.75 7.12
N LEU A 182 -26.24 2.98 6.80
CA LEU A 182 -25.31 3.26 5.71
C LEU A 182 -25.61 2.37 4.48
N ASP A 183 -25.76 2.97 3.30
CA ASP A 183 -25.86 2.27 2.01
C ASP A 183 -24.48 2.17 1.35
N LEU A 184 -23.63 1.30 1.89
CA LEU A 184 -22.29 1.02 1.38
C LEU A 184 -22.24 -0.37 0.74
N GLU A 185 -21.48 -0.49 -0.34
CA GLU A 185 -21.08 -1.80 -0.86
C GLU A 185 -19.90 -2.36 -0.06
N VAL A 186 -19.73 -3.68 -0.09
CA VAL A 186 -18.58 -4.36 0.53
C VAL A 186 -17.83 -5.13 -0.55
N VAL A 187 -16.54 -4.86 -0.67
CA VAL A 187 -15.65 -5.54 -1.63
C VAL A 187 -14.51 -6.19 -0.86
N LEU A 188 -14.28 -7.48 -1.12
CA LEU A 188 -13.14 -8.22 -0.60
C LEU A 188 -12.10 -8.41 -1.69
N GLN A 189 -10.86 -7.99 -1.41
CA GLN A 189 -9.70 -8.20 -2.26
C GLN A 189 -8.64 -9.04 -1.54
N PHE A 190 -7.88 -9.81 -2.32
CA PHE A 190 -6.69 -10.50 -1.91
C PHE A 190 -5.53 -9.52 -1.81
N LEU A 191 -4.88 -9.51 -0.66
CA LEU A 191 -3.63 -8.81 -0.48
C LEU A 191 -2.69 -9.70 0.32
N ASP A 192 -1.62 -10.13 -0.34
CA ASP A 192 -0.61 -10.95 0.31
C ASP A 192 0.21 -10.14 1.33
N ASN A 193 0.57 -8.90 1.01
CA ASN A 193 1.39 -8.04 1.88
C ASN A 193 1.07 -6.55 1.64
N ILE A 194 1.11 -5.76 2.71
CA ILE A 194 1.11 -4.29 2.63
C ILE A 194 2.55 -3.84 2.35
N PHE A 195 2.72 -2.99 1.34
CA PHE A 195 4.05 -2.60 0.91
C PHE A 195 4.57 -1.44 1.77
N ILE A 196 5.64 -1.72 2.50
CA ILE A 196 6.42 -0.72 3.23
C ILE A 196 7.77 -0.54 2.52
N HIS A 197 8.43 -1.67 2.18
CA HIS A 197 9.79 -1.70 1.64
C HIS A 197 9.87 -2.24 0.21
N SER A 198 11.02 -1.95 -0.41
CA SER A 198 11.22 -2.11 -1.84
C SER A 198 11.63 -3.51 -2.27
N LYS A 199 12.10 -4.36 -1.34
CA LYS A 199 12.39 -5.78 -1.62
C LYS A 199 11.21 -6.51 -2.26
N ASP A 200 10.00 -6.24 -1.79
CA ASP A 200 8.80 -6.93 -2.30
C ASP A 200 8.34 -6.40 -3.67
N TYR A 201 8.93 -5.30 -4.14
CA TYR A 201 8.51 -4.58 -5.34
C TYR A 201 9.51 -4.67 -6.51
N TYR A 202 10.77 -5.04 -6.26
CA TYR A 202 11.85 -5.05 -7.26
C TYR A 202 11.84 -6.21 -8.27
N ASP A 203 10.79 -7.02 -8.31
CA ASP A 203 10.53 -7.90 -9.47
C ASP A 203 10.12 -7.12 -10.74
N MET A 204 10.02 -5.79 -10.66
CA MET A 204 9.83 -4.92 -11.83
C MET A 204 11.17 -4.34 -12.31
N ASP A 205 11.42 -4.52 -13.61
CA ASP A 205 12.62 -4.16 -14.39
C ASP A 205 13.49 -3.04 -13.76
N PRO A 206 14.64 -3.38 -13.15
CA PRO A 206 15.54 -2.43 -12.52
C PRO A 206 16.17 -1.43 -13.52
N GLY A 207 16.02 -1.65 -14.84
CA GLY A 207 16.61 -0.83 -15.89
C GLY A 207 16.02 0.58 -16.05
N ARG A 208 14.89 0.92 -15.41
CA ARG A 208 14.22 2.22 -15.59
C ARG A 208 14.58 3.30 -14.56
N TYR A 209 15.32 2.98 -13.50
CA TYR A 209 15.66 3.95 -12.46
C TYR A 209 17.14 4.34 -12.55
N GLY A 210 17.43 5.33 -13.39
CA GLY A 210 18.77 5.89 -13.50
C GLY A 210 19.25 6.46 -12.15
N LEU A 211 20.46 6.07 -11.74
CA LEU A 211 21.19 6.69 -10.63
C LEU A 211 21.33 8.20 -10.88
N ARG A 212 20.46 9.00 -10.27
CA ARG A 212 20.73 10.43 -10.08
C ARG A 212 21.38 10.57 -8.72
N LEU A 213 22.71 10.61 -8.71
CA LEU A 213 23.46 11.10 -7.56
C LEU A 213 23.11 12.59 -7.40
N TYR A 214 22.23 12.90 -6.45
CA TYR A 214 21.93 14.28 -6.10
C TYR A 214 23.11 14.84 -5.30
N SER A 215 23.53 16.07 -5.62
CA SER A 215 24.64 16.71 -4.94
C SER A 215 24.30 17.12 -3.49
N TRP A 216 23.01 17.21 -3.11
CA TRP A 216 22.56 17.60 -1.76
C TRP A 216 21.19 17.01 -1.38
N PRO A 217 21.03 16.41 -0.18
CA PRO A 217 19.75 15.97 0.43
C PRO A 217 18.70 17.08 0.57
N LYS A 218 17.42 16.82 0.25
CA LYS A 218 16.30 17.68 0.62
C LYS A 218 15.46 17.15 1.78
N ILE A 219 14.90 18.02 2.64
CA ILE A 219 13.87 17.63 3.61
C ILE A 219 12.65 17.12 2.82
N GLY A 220 12.16 15.93 3.19
CA GLY A 220 11.14 15.18 2.46
C GLY A 220 11.70 14.27 1.36
N GLN A 221 13.00 14.28 1.07
CA GLN A 221 13.62 13.49 0.01
C GLN A 221 14.28 12.21 0.55
N SER A 222 14.06 11.09 -0.15
CA SER A 222 14.71 9.83 0.22
C SER A 222 16.22 9.91 0.11
N LEU A 223 16.95 9.54 1.16
CA LEU A 223 18.42 9.61 1.22
C LEU A 223 19.09 8.26 0.94
N GLY A 224 18.34 7.33 0.36
CA GLY A 224 18.82 6.01 0.02
C GLY A 224 19.53 5.88 -1.31
N ILE A 225 20.67 5.20 -1.31
CA ILE A 225 21.24 4.62 -2.53
C ILE A 225 20.18 3.68 -3.14
N PRO A 226 19.82 3.85 -4.43
CA PRO A 226 18.89 2.94 -5.11
C PRO A 226 19.32 1.49 -4.95
N ASN A 227 18.36 0.59 -4.66
CA ASN A 227 18.58 -0.86 -4.48
C ASN A 227 19.40 -1.27 -3.25
N LEU A 228 19.72 -0.35 -2.34
CA LEU A 228 20.22 -0.72 -1.01
C LEU A 228 19.07 -0.82 0.00
N ASP A 229 19.04 -1.96 0.68
CA ASP A 229 18.18 -2.23 1.82
C ASP A 229 18.43 -1.24 2.96
N GLY A 230 17.39 -0.94 3.74
CA GLY A 230 17.52 -0.09 4.94
C GLY A 230 17.70 1.40 4.66
N SER A 231 17.41 1.86 3.44
CA SER A 231 17.48 3.29 3.13
C SER A 231 16.21 4.06 3.51
N ALA A 232 16.40 5.17 4.22
CA ALA A 232 15.34 6.03 4.76
C ALA A 232 15.11 7.30 3.93
N THR A 233 13.91 7.86 4.01
CA THR A 233 13.68 9.27 3.67
C THR A 233 13.74 10.11 4.92
N LEU A 234 14.60 11.13 4.91
CA LEU A 234 14.53 12.21 5.89
C LEU A 234 13.26 13.01 5.59
N GLY A 235 12.20 12.71 6.32
CA GLY A 235 10.87 13.28 6.13
C GLY A 235 10.81 14.73 6.59
N CYS A 236 11.23 14.99 7.82
CA CYS A 236 11.27 16.34 8.38
C CYS A 236 12.46 16.53 9.33
N ARG A 237 12.71 17.80 9.69
CA ARG A 237 13.63 18.19 10.74
C ARG A 237 12.83 18.78 11.89
N LEU A 238 13.19 18.42 13.11
CA LEU A 238 12.64 19.00 14.33
C LEU A 238 13.70 19.83 15.04
N LEU A 239 13.29 20.97 15.57
CA LEU A 239 14.03 21.74 16.56
C LEU A 239 13.24 21.68 17.87
N MET A 240 13.88 21.28 18.96
CA MET A 240 13.28 21.28 20.29
C MET A 240 13.53 22.61 21.01
N GLU A 241 12.69 22.94 21.99
CA GLU A 241 12.86 24.15 22.82
C GLU A 241 14.20 24.18 23.58
N ASP A 242 14.79 23.02 23.87
CA ASP A 242 16.12 22.89 24.50
C ASP A 242 17.29 23.02 23.51
N GLY A 243 17.01 23.31 22.23
CA GLY A 243 17.99 23.52 21.17
C GLY A 243 18.45 22.26 20.45
N ARG A 244 18.05 21.05 20.89
CA ARG A 244 18.34 19.80 20.16
C ARG A 244 17.66 19.79 18.80
N LYS A 245 18.34 19.22 17.80
CA LYS A 245 17.85 19.12 16.42
C LYS A 245 17.75 17.67 16.01
N PHE A 246 16.58 17.22 15.59
CA PHE A 246 16.39 15.84 15.14
C PHE A 246 16.02 15.78 13.67
N GLY A 247 16.53 14.77 12.96
CA GLY A 247 15.94 14.32 11.70
C GLY A 247 14.88 13.27 11.97
N VAL A 248 13.73 13.35 11.30
CA VAL A 248 12.66 12.34 11.39
C VAL A 248 12.58 11.60 10.06
N THR A 249 12.64 10.28 10.13
CA THR A 249 12.38 9.40 8.98
C THR A 249 11.20 8.50 9.30
N ALA A 250 10.44 8.07 8.30
CA ALA A 250 9.57 6.90 8.48
C ALA A 250 10.38 5.64 8.16
N CYS A 251 11.33 5.33 9.04
CA CYS A 251 11.96 4.02 9.06
C CYS A 251 11.14 3.09 9.93
N GLN A 252 10.53 2.08 9.32
CA GLN A 252 10.22 0.84 10.01
C GLN A 252 11.35 -0.14 9.67
N ASN A 253 12.52 -0.05 10.30
CA ASN A 253 13.45 -1.18 10.24
C ASN A 253 13.04 -2.17 11.33
N PHE A 254 12.93 -3.44 10.98
CA PHE A 254 12.52 -4.48 11.91
C PHE A 254 13.67 -5.45 12.14
N GLN A 255 14.37 -5.26 13.26
CA GLN A 255 15.04 -6.35 13.94
C GLN A 255 14.59 -6.35 15.41
N GLN A 256 13.86 -7.40 15.80
CA GLN A 256 13.55 -7.65 17.20
C GLN A 256 14.83 -8.13 17.90
N ALA A 257 15.24 -7.45 18.97
CA ALA A 257 16.13 -8.03 19.96
C ALA A 257 15.35 -9.10 20.75
N PRO A 258 15.90 -10.30 20.98
CA PRO A 258 15.23 -11.31 21.80
C PRO A 258 15.01 -10.78 23.23
N GLY A 259 13.75 -10.69 23.68
CA GLY A 259 13.41 -10.56 25.11
C GLY A 259 12.87 -9.22 25.62
N SER A 260 12.53 -8.23 24.79
CA SER A 260 11.89 -6.99 25.26
C SER A 260 10.36 -7.12 25.31
N THR A 261 9.76 -6.98 26.49
CA THR A 261 8.32 -6.77 26.67
C THR A 261 8.04 -5.27 26.76
N GLN A 262 7.61 -4.65 25.66
CA GLN A 262 7.12 -3.27 25.64
C GLN A 262 5.79 -3.20 24.89
N THR A 263 4.89 -2.34 25.38
CA THR A 263 3.55 -2.10 24.84
C THR A 263 3.67 -1.41 23.46
N ALA A 264 3.78 -2.20 22.40
CA ALA A 264 4.14 -1.74 21.06
C ALA A 264 2.94 -1.25 20.23
N LEU A 265 2.38 -0.07 20.54
CA LEU A 265 1.59 0.66 19.55
C LEU A 265 2.51 1.08 18.40
N VAL A 266 2.17 0.65 17.18
CA VAL A 266 2.93 0.80 15.92
C VAL A 266 4.30 1.43 16.08
N GLY A 267 5.23 0.58 16.51
CA GLY A 267 6.62 0.65 16.11
C GLY A 267 7.43 1.85 16.57
N LEU A 268 7.10 2.59 17.64
CA LEU A 268 8.00 3.63 18.14
C LEU A 268 9.04 3.11 19.11
N ASN A 269 10.29 3.36 18.73
CA ASN A 269 11.49 2.88 19.37
C ASN A 269 12.47 4.04 19.26
N VAL A 270 12.63 4.82 20.32
CA VAL A 270 13.41 6.07 20.30
C VAL A 270 14.87 5.77 20.62
N TYR A 271 15.75 6.14 19.68
CA TYR A 271 17.19 5.97 19.84
C TYR A 271 17.92 7.30 19.81
N THR A 272 18.70 7.52 20.84
CA THR A 272 19.83 8.46 20.82
C THR A 272 21.04 7.71 20.26
N PRO A 273 21.69 8.16 19.17
CA PRO A 273 22.89 7.50 18.66
C PRO A 273 23.95 7.42 19.75
N SER A 274 24.66 6.30 19.83
CA SER A 274 25.80 6.19 20.73
C SER A 274 26.87 7.23 20.33
N PRO A 275 27.66 7.77 21.27
CA PRO A 275 28.77 8.67 20.94
C PRO A 275 29.74 8.09 19.90
N SER A 276 29.83 6.76 19.80
CA SER A 276 30.61 6.05 18.78
C SER A 276 29.98 6.06 17.39
N ASP A 277 28.66 5.90 17.27
CA ASP A 277 27.96 5.94 15.97
C ASP A 277 27.97 7.36 15.40
N ASP A 278 27.79 8.34 16.28
CA ASP A 278 27.95 9.75 15.97
C ASP A 278 29.39 10.07 15.55
N ALA A 279 30.41 9.56 16.26
CA ALA A 279 31.81 9.69 15.83
C ALA A 279 32.10 9.05 14.45
N LEU A 280 31.46 7.92 14.14
CA LEU A 280 31.59 7.24 12.86
C LEU A 280 30.96 8.07 11.73
N ALA A 281 29.74 8.58 11.93
CA ALA A 281 29.04 9.46 10.99
C ALA A 281 29.85 10.74 10.70
N ARG A 282 30.50 11.32 11.73
CA ARG A 282 31.41 12.48 11.59
C ARG A 282 32.63 12.16 10.73
N LYS A 283 33.18 10.95 10.82
CA LYS A 283 34.33 10.52 10.00
C LYS A 283 33.96 10.44 8.51
N HIS A 284 32.75 9.96 8.20
CA HIS A 284 32.27 9.76 6.83
C HIS A 284 31.74 11.04 6.14
N THR A 285 31.33 12.07 6.89
CA THR A 285 30.76 13.32 6.35
C THR A 285 31.78 14.46 6.19
N SER A 286 33.01 14.29 6.70
CA SER A 286 34.11 15.22 6.47
C SER A 286 34.54 15.25 4.99
N SER A 287 34.97 16.43 4.50
CA SER A 287 35.43 16.64 3.12
C SER A 287 36.58 15.72 2.69
N SER A 288 37.34 15.16 3.63
CA SER A 288 38.37 14.14 3.41
C SER A 288 37.80 12.72 3.22
N GLY A 289 36.64 12.39 3.79
CA GLY A 289 35.96 11.10 3.57
C GLY A 289 35.42 10.92 2.15
N MET A 290 35.01 12.02 1.51
CA MET A 290 34.56 12.05 0.11
C MET A 290 35.72 11.97 -0.90
N GLU A 291 36.92 12.43 -0.56
CA GLU A 291 38.12 12.22 -1.40
C GLU A 291 38.62 10.78 -1.36
N TRP A 292 38.45 10.09 -0.23
CA TRP A 292 38.80 8.67 -0.09
C TRP A 292 37.93 7.77 -0.99
N LEU A 293 36.62 8.00 -1.03
CA LEU A 293 35.66 7.31 -1.92
C LEU A 293 35.96 7.49 -3.42
N LYS A 294 36.64 8.58 -3.81
CA LYS A 294 37.02 8.85 -5.20
C LYS A 294 38.35 8.22 -5.61
N LYS A 295 39.20 7.84 -4.65
CA LYS A 295 40.56 7.32 -4.91
C LYS A 295 40.67 5.80 -4.83
N ASP A 296 39.72 5.11 -4.21
CA ASP A 296 39.78 3.66 -4.06
C ASP A 296 38.78 2.94 -5.00
N GLN A 297 39.24 2.61 -6.21
CA GLN A 297 38.50 1.73 -7.14
C GLN A 297 38.67 0.23 -6.80
N SER A 298 39.24 -0.12 -5.64
CA SER A 298 39.58 -1.51 -5.29
C SER A 298 38.91 -2.02 -4.01
N VAL A 299 37.86 -1.37 -3.52
CA VAL A 299 37.11 -1.88 -2.37
C VAL A 299 36.37 -3.15 -2.78
N ASP A 300 36.99 -4.30 -2.47
CA ASP A 300 36.35 -5.60 -2.42
C ASP A 300 35.23 -5.56 -1.37
N LEU A 301 34.00 -5.40 -1.86
CA LEU A 301 32.77 -5.40 -1.05
C LEU A 301 32.54 -6.75 -0.33
N GLY A 302 33.37 -7.78 -0.59
CA GLY A 302 33.36 -9.07 0.11
C GLY A 302 33.93 -9.07 1.53
N LYS A 303 34.46 -7.94 2.04
CA LYS A 303 35.08 -7.86 3.39
C LYS A 303 34.38 -6.93 4.39
N ILE A 304 33.09 -6.64 4.19
CA ILE A 304 32.25 -6.20 5.33
C ILE A 304 31.84 -7.48 6.07
N SER A 305 32.76 -8.04 6.85
CA SER A 305 32.42 -9.09 7.81
C SER A 305 31.56 -8.45 8.89
N ALA A 306 30.32 -8.94 8.99
CA ALA A 306 29.42 -8.65 10.09
C ALA A 306 30.20 -8.74 11.42
N VAL A 307 30.33 -7.60 12.10
CA VAL A 307 30.77 -7.56 13.49
C VAL A 307 29.64 -8.15 14.31
N SER A 308 29.71 -9.46 14.50
CA SER A 308 28.98 -10.21 15.50
C SER A 308 29.53 -9.87 16.88
N SER A 309 28.85 -9.00 17.63
CA SER A 309 28.79 -9.05 19.10
C SER A 309 27.67 -8.12 19.54
N GLY A 310 26.72 -8.68 20.28
CA GLY A 310 25.39 -8.10 20.46
C GLY A 310 25.35 -6.82 21.30
N SER A 311 24.39 -5.98 20.97
CA SER A 311 23.60 -5.16 21.90
C SER A 311 22.56 -4.36 21.09
N SER A 312 21.28 -4.65 21.35
CA SER A 312 20.13 -3.72 21.34
C SER A 312 20.25 -2.42 20.53
N LEU A 313 19.66 -2.35 19.34
CA LEU A 313 19.24 -1.08 18.75
C LEU A 313 17.98 -1.35 17.91
N ALA A 314 16.97 -0.52 18.10
CA ALA A 314 15.67 -0.55 17.44
C ALA A 314 15.45 0.77 16.68
N ASP A 315 14.34 0.89 15.97
CA ASP A 315 14.39 1.74 14.78
C ASP A 315 13.21 2.70 14.65
N TRP A 316 13.32 3.83 15.34
CA TRP A 316 13.24 5.17 14.74
C TRP A 316 14.63 5.82 14.91
N CYS A 317 15.18 6.40 13.85
CA CYS A 317 16.40 7.20 13.97
C CYS A 317 16.06 8.69 14.05
N LEU A 318 15.90 9.20 15.27
CA LEU A 318 16.16 10.60 15.55
C LEU A 318 17.69 10.77 15.64
N PHE A 319 18.31 11.42 14.67
CA PHE A 319 19.74 11.73 14.74
C PHE A 319 19.96 13.23 14.92
N GLU A 320 20.93 13.57 15.78
CA GLU A 320 21.30 14.96 16.02
C GLU A 320 21.97 15.55 14.78
N LEU A 321 21.41 16.62 14.21
CA LEU A 321 21.99 17.30 13.05
C LEU A 321 23.10 18.26 13.51
N HIS A 322 24.35 17.83 13.46
CA HIS A 322 25.50 18.73 13.65
C HIS A 322 25.78 19.59 12.41
N ARG A 323 26.13 20.86 12.67
CA ARG A 323 26.34 21.98 11.71
C ARG A 323 26.68 21.56 10.27
N GLN A 324 25.66 21.47 9.42
CA GLN A 324 25.74 21.79 8.01
C GLN A 324 24.52 22.64 7.64
N GLU A 325 24.77 23.84 7.13
CA GLU A 325 23.75 24.71 6.54
C GLU A 325 23.32 24.11 5.20
N ILE A 326 22.24 23.33 5.19
CA ILE A 326 21.58 22.95 3.94
C ILE A 326 20.31 23.77 3.84
N ILE A 327 20.36 24.73 2.91
CA ILE A 327 19.30 25.67 2.56
C ILE A 327 18.32 24.97 1.62
N LEU A 328 17.11 24.73 2.10
CA LEU A 328 15.93 24.49 1.29
C LEU A 328 14.74 25.13 1.98
N ASP A 329 13.64 25.29 1.24
CA ASP A 329 12.32 25.66 1.78
C ASP A 329 11.88 24.58 2.78
N ASP A 330 12.37 24.72 4.00
CA ASP A 330 12.07 23.90 5.16
C ASP A 330 10.64 24.26 5.55
N PRO A 331 9.65 23.38 5.34
CA PRO A 331 8.29 23.68 5.73
C PRO A 331 8.27 23.89 7.25
N LYS A 332 8.22 25.18 7.65
CA LYS A 332 8.31 25.61 9.05
C LYS A 332 7.04 25.35 9.84
N VAL A 333 6.03 24.75 9.21
CA VAL A 333 4.70 24.56 9.78
C VAL A 333 4.16 23.17 9.48
N TRP A 334 3.46 22.63 10.47
CA TRP A 334 2.66 21.41 10.34
C TRP A 334 1.26 21.68 10.89
N ALA A 335 0.30 20.82 10.55
CA ALA A 335 -1.06 20.95 11.05
C ALA A 335 -1.71 19.60 11.34
N ARG A 336 -2.72 19.63 12.21
CA ARG A 336 -3.63 18.52 12.43
C ARG A 336 -4.59 18.40 11.25
N ILE A 337 -4.85 17.17 10.83
CA ILE A 337 -5.91 16.86 9.88
C ILE A 337 -7.22 16.95 10.65
N LYS A 338 -8.17 17.73 10.14
CA LYS A 338 -9.53 17.79 10.72
C LYS A 338 -10.31 16.57 10.26
N ASP A 339 -10.97 15.90 11.20
CA ASP A 339 -11.83 14.74 10.90
C ASP A 339 -12.91 15.12 9.88
N GLY A 340 -13.20 14.19 8.97
CA GLY A 340 -14.19 14.40 7.91
C GLY A 340 -13.78 15.39 6.81
N LYS A 341 -12.56 15.98 6.85
CA LYS A 341 -12.10 16.94 5.85
C LYS A 341 -11.18 16.30 4.81
N THR A 342 -11.45 16.64 3.55
CA THR A 342 -10.63 16.28 2.40
C THR A 342 -9.56 17.33 2.17
N TYR A 343 -8.32 16.90 1.91
CA TYR A 343 -7.19 17.78 1.62
C TYR A 343 -6.53 17.40 0.29
N GLN A 344 -6.23 18.40 -0.54
CA GLN A 344 -5.40 18.22 -1.72
C GLN A 344 -3.93 18.23 -1.28
N VAL A 345 -3.20 17.18 -1.65
CA VAL A 345 -1.84 16.99 -1.14
C VAL A 345 -0.84 16.68 -2.23
N LYS A 346 0.41 17.01 -1.96
CA LYS A 346 1.57 16.67 -2.77
C LYS A 346 2.66 16.06 -1.90
N LYS A 347 3.48 15.23 -2.51
CA LYS A 347 4.71 14.71 -1.88
C LYS A 347 5.81 14.56 -2.92
N GLN A 348 7.06 14.71 -2.49
CA GLN A 348 8.25 14.48 -3.31
C GLN A 348 8.96 13.20 -2.83
N GLY A 349 8.71 12.08 -3.50
CA GLY A 349 9.34 10.79 -3.20
C GLY A 349 10.56 10.51 -4.07
N ARG A 350 11.37 9.52 -3.72
CA ARG A 350 12.48 9.04 -4.58
C ARG A 350 11.98 8.16 -5.70
N SER A 351 11.10 7.23 -5.38
CA SER A 351 10.64 6.19 -6.30
C SER A 351 9.60 6.73 -7.28
N THR A 352 8.70 7.59 -6.79
CA THR A 352 7.65 8.18 -7.63
C THR A 352 7.86 9.65 -7.99
N GLY A 353 8.85 10.33 -7.40
CA GLY A 353 9.04 11.77 -7.62
C GLY A 353 7.91 12.61 -7.02
N LEU A 354 7.64 13.76 -7.65
CA LEU A 354 6.49 14.60 -7.31
C LEU A 354 5.19 13.88 -7.68
N ARG A 355 4.29 13.76 -6.70
CA ARG A 355 2.94 13.23 -6.89
C ARG A 355 1.94 14.09 -6.16
N GLU A 356 0.75 14.16 -6.74
CA GLU A 356 -0.42 14.77 -6.14
C GLU A 356 -1.46 13.70 -5.82
N GLY A 357 -2.20 13.93 -4.75
CA GLY A 357 -3.26 13.06 -4.29
C GLY A 357 -4.30 13.83 -3.50
N THR A 358 -5.21 13.09 -2.92
CA THR A 358 -6.25 13.62 -2.05
C THR A 358 -6.36 12.73 -0.82
N ILE A 359 -6.28 13.33 0.36
CA ILE A 359 -6.52 12.63 1.63
C ILE A 359 -8.00 12.27 1.71
N ASN A 360 -8.27 11.01 1.97
CA ASN A 360 -9.61 10.50 2.22
C ASN A 360 -10.08 10.98 3.60
N PRO A 361 -11.28 11.58 3.71
CA PRO A 361 -11.77 12.10 4.99
C PRO A 361 -12.12 10.99 5.99
N SER A 362 -12.43 9.78 5.52
CA SER A 362 -12.58 8.61 6.37
C SER A 362 -11.21 8.00 6.64
N PRO A 363 -10.85 7.72 7.91
CA PRO A 363 -9.66 6.94 8.21
C PRO A 363 -9.77 5.54 7.63
N SER A 364 -8.61 4.94 7.37
CA SER A 364 -8.49 3.51 7.08
C SER A 364 -7.99 2.79 8.32
N ILE A 365 -8.39 1.53 8.47
CA ILE A 365 -7.86 0.65 9.50
C ILE A 365 -6.85 -0.31 8.86
N VAL A 366 -5.69 -0.45 9.49
CA VAL A 366 -4.65 -1.40 9.08
C VAL A 366 -4.36 -2.39 10.21
N ASN A 367 -4.21 -3.66 9.84
CA ASN A 367 -3.76 -4.72 10.74
C ASN A 367 -2.23 -4.75 10.78
N SER A 368 -1.63 -4.27 11.86
CA SER A 368 -0.18 -4.21 11.99
C SER A 368 0.50 -5.58 11.98
N LYS A 369 -0.22 -6.65 12.31
CA LYS A 369 0.31 -8.03 12.31
C LYS A 369 0.89 -8.42 10.94
N TYR A 370 0.42 -7.77 9.89
CA TYR A 370 0.80 -8.07 8.51
C TYR A 370 1.56 -6.92 7.81
N ILE A 371 1.86 -5.87 8.56
CA ILE A 371 2.91 -4.90 8.24
C ILE A 371 4.22 -5.63 8.59
N GLY A 372 5.14 -5.81 7.63
CA GLY A 372 6.26 -6.75 7.72
C GLY A 372 7.00 -6.80 9.07
N HIS A 373 7.51 -7.98 9.46
CA HIS A 373 8.34 -8.24 10.65
C HIS A 373 7.86 -7.72 12.03
N VAL A 374 6.67 -7.10 12.17
CA VAL A 374 6.03 -6.83 13.46
C VAL A 374 5.61 -8.18 14.06
N GLN A 375 6.47 -8.79 14.87
CA GLN A 375 6.16 -10.06 15.56
C GLN A 375 5.35 -9.87 16.84
N ASP A 376 5.11 -8.63 17.28
CA ASP A 376 4.37 -8.38 18.51
C ASP A 376 2.89 -8.07 18.24
N GLY A 377 2.04 -8.52 19.15
CA GLY A 377 0.62 -8.81 18.96
C GLY A 377 -0.26 -7.73 18.31
N SER A 378 -1.41 -8.21 17.81
CA SER A 378 -2.51 -7.48 17.15
C SER A 378 -2.63 -5.99 17.49
N MET A 379 -2.00 -5.11 16.69
CA MET A 379 -2.26 -3.67 16.76
C MET A 379 -3.09 -3.26 15.55
N ILE A 380 -4.36 -2.98 15.80
CA ILE A 380 -5.24 -2.34 14.84
C ILE A 380 -4.90 -0.84 14.88
N THR A 381 -4.55 -0.25 13.74
CA THR A 381 -4.13 1.16 13.69
C THR A 381 -4.92 1.94 12.65
N SER A 382 -5.33 3.14 13.04
CA SER A 382 -5.94 4.12 12.15
C SER A 382 -4.86 4.88 11.37
N VAL A 383 -5.03 4.99 10.06
CA VAL A 383 -4.12 5.73 9.17
C VAL A 383 -4.92 6.59 8.19
N CYS A 384 -4.30 7.65 7.67
CA CYS A 384 -4.91 8.45 6.61
C CYS A 384 -4.64 7.82 5.24
N CYS A 385 -5.71 7.49 4.53
CA CYS A 385 -5.65 7.03 3.15
C CYS A 385 -5.47 8.21 2.18
N ILE A 386 -4.63 8.04 1.18
CA ILE A 386 -4.37 8.99 0.10
C ILE A 386 -4.66 8.32 -1.23
N VAL A 387 -5.55 8.94 -1.99
CA VAL A 387 -5.89 8.55 -3.36
C VAL A 387 -5.06 9.36 -4.34
N SER A 388 -4.39 8.71 -5.29
CA SER A 388 -3.62 9.39 -6.35
C SER A 388 -4.53 10.17 -7.29
N LYS A 389 -4.09 11.33 -7.79
CA LYS A 389 -4.79 12.04 -8.89
C LYS A 389 -4.51 11.44 -10.27
N ASP A 390 -3.44 10.65 -10.41
CA ASP A 390 -2.98 10.12 -11.70
C ASP A 390 -3.30 8.63 -11.82
N LYS A 391 -4.15 8.26 -12.80
CA LYS A 391 -4.64 6.90 -13.02
C LYS A 391 -3.52 5.87 -13.23
N HIS A 392 -2.40 6.31 -13.79
CA HIS A 392 -1.31 5.40 -14.16
C HIS A 392 -0.11 5.55 -13.23
N LYS A 393 -0.23 6.32 -12.15
CA LYS A 393 0.88 6.55 -11.22
C LYS A 393 0.42 6.41 -9.79
N HIS A 394 1.11 5.54 -9.06
CA HIS A 394 0.95 5.44 -7.62
C HIS A 394 1.38 6.74 -6.95
N PHE A 395 0.64 7.15 -5.92
CA PHE A 395 1.03 8.27 -5.06
C PHE A 395 2.30 7.91 -4.28
N TYR A 396 2.37 6.67 -3.79
CA TYR A 396 3.51 6.08 -3.08
C TYR A 396 3.98 4.81 -3.78
N LEU A 397 5.30 4.62 -3.83
CA LEU A 397 5.91 3.29 -3.99
C LEU A 397 6.98 3.09 -2.93
N PRO A 398 7.36 1.83 -2.64
CA PRO A 398 8.50 1.57 -1.78
C PRO A 398 9.74 2.39 -2.14
N GLY A 399 10.34 3.02 -1.12
CA GLY A 399 11.37 4.04 -1.30
C GLY A 399 10.87 5.48 -1.23
N ASP A 400 9.56 5.69 -1.22
CA ASP A 400 8.93 6.96 -0.81
C ASP A 400 8.59 6.99 0.69
N SER A 401 8.87 5.90 1.43
CA SER A 401 8.69 5.77 2.89
C SER A 401 9.35 6.96 3.59
N GLY A 402 8.57 7.72 4.34
CA GLY A 402 9.00 8.91 5.08
C GLY A 402 8.90 10.21 4.29
N ALA A 403 8.52 10.21 3.02
CA ALA A 403 8.29 11.44 2.28
C ALA A 403 7.19 12.28 2.95
N SER A 404 7.44 13.57 3.13
CA SER A 404 6.46 14.49 3.71
C SER A 404 5.28 14.67 2.77
N VAL A 405 4.08 14.50 3.33
CA VAL A 405 2.82 14.80 2.67
C VAL A 405 2.44 16.23 3.05
N GLN A 406 2.40 17.09 2.05
CA GLN A 406 2.16 18.52 2.23
C GLN A 406 0.83 18.91 1.61
N GLU A 407 0.10 19.79 2.27
CA GLU A 407 -1.06 20.46 1.71
C GLU A 407 -0.63 21.28 0.46
N ASN A 408 -1.42 21.22 -0.61
CA ASN A 408 -1.03 21.73 -1.92
C ASN A 408 -0.78 23.24 -1.93
N ASP A 409 -1.64 24.01 -1.27
CA ASP A 409 -1.74 25.45 -1.34
C ASP A 409 -0.80 26.12 -0.32
N SER A 410 -0.76 25.62 0.91
CA SER A 410 0.03 26.17 2.01
C SER A 410 1.42 25.55 2.15
N GLY A 411 1.64 24.35 1.60
CA GLY A 411 2.86 23.57 1.83
C GLY A 411 3.00 23.01 3.26
N THR A 412 1.93 23.12 4.07
CA THR A 412 1.92 22.64 5.46
C THR A 412 2.06 21.12 5.52
N ILE A 413 2.92 20.62 6.40
CA ILE A 413 3.09 19.17 6.58
C ILE A 413 1.88 18.59 7.29
N LEU A 414 1.24 17.60 6.68
CA LEU A 414 0.09 16.88 7.24
C LEU A 414 0.45 15.51 7.78
N GLY A 415 1.54 14.91 7.28
CA GLY A 415 1.99 13.59 7.71
C GLY A 415 3.18 13.08 6.91
N LEU A 416 3.58 11.84 7.18
CA LEU A 416 4.65 11.15 6.47
C LEU A 416 4.11 9.89 5.79
N CYS A 417 4.50 9.66 4.54
CA CYS A 417 4.12 8.45 3.81
C CYS A 417 4.66 7.19 4.51
N THR A 418 3.82 6.17 4.70
CA THR A 418 4.22 4.96 5.43
C THR A 418 4.01 3.67 4.66
N MET A 419 2.90 3.53 3.94
CA MET A 419 2.48 2.24 3.38
C MET A 419 1.73 2.40 2.07
N PHE A 420 1.57 1.30 1.34
CA PHE A 420 0.75 1.22 0.15
C PHE A 420 0.01 -0.11 0.01
N ASN A 421 -1.26 -0.03 -0.36
CA ASN A 421 -2.09 -1.18 -0.67
C ASN A 421 -2.20 -1.32 -2.20
N LYS A 422 -1.46 -2.29 -2.76
CA LYS A 422 -1.47 -2.55 -4.20
C LYS A 422 -2.83 -3.03 -4.73
N ALA A 423 -3.68 -3.62 -3.89
CA ALA A 423 -4.96 -4.16 -4.34
C ALA A 423 -5.98 -3.05 -4.55
N THR A 424 -5.93 -2.00 -3.72
CA THR A 424 -6.83 -0.83 -3.82
C THR A 424 -6.18 0.37 -4.49
N LEU A 425 -4.88 0.32 -4.74
CA LEU A 425 -4.05 1.42 -5.26
C LEU A 425 -3.99 2.66 -4.34
N VAL A 426 -4.41 2.53 -3.07
CA VAL A 426 -4.33 3.62 -2.11
C VAL A 426 -3.01 3.61 -1.36
N SER A 427 -2.54 4.80 -1.01
CA SER A 427 -1.34 5.02 -0.20
C SER A 427 -1.75 5.44 1.20
N TYR A 428 -0.89 5.25 2.19
CA TYR A 428 -1.16 5.63 3.56
C TYR A 428 -0.09 6.57 4.08
N MET A 429 -0.50 7.44 5.00
CA MET A 429 0.41 8.25 5.79
C MET A 429 0.05 8.17 7.27
N THR A 430 1.06 8.36 8.11
CA THR A 430 0.86 8.66 9.53
C THR A 430 0.68 10.16 9.69
N PRO A 431 -0.41 10.64 10.32
CA PRO A 431 -0.63 12.06 10.58
C PRO A 431 0.53 12.67 11.36
N MET A 432 0.90 13.91 11.03
CA MET A 432 2.00 14.60 11.72
C MET A 432 1.69 14.79 13.21
N ALA A 433 0.43 15.01 13.56
CA ALA A 433 -0.01 15.11 14.95
C ALA A 433 0.35 13.87 15.78
N THR A 434 0.15 12.67 15.22
CA THR A 434 0.50 11.40 15.86
C THR A 434 2.00 11.35 16.13
N ILE A 435 2.81 11.62 15.10
CA ILE A 435 4.28 11.60 15.18
C ILE A 435 4.78 12.61 16.22
N ILE A 436 4.24 13.84 16.21
CA ILE A 436 4.65 14.91 17.12
C ILE A 436 4.35 14.54 18.57
N ASN A 437 3.14 14.05 18.86
CA ASN A 437 2.78 13.68 20.23
C ASN A 437 3.69 12.56 20.76
N GLU A 438 3.96 11.55 19.93
CA GLU A 438 4.84 10.43 20.31
C GLU A 438 6.28 10.89 20.59
N ILE A 439 6.79 11.85 19.82
CA ILE A 439 8.12 12.42 20.05
C ILE A 439 8.16 13.24 21.34
N ILE A 440 7.12 14.05 21.60
CA ILE A 440 7.02 14.83 22.85
C ILE A 440 7.00 13.89 24.05
N ASP A 441 6.18 12.83 24.00
CA ASP A 441 6.06 11.85 25.08
C ASP A 441 7.37 11.12 25.35
N ALA A 442 8.18 10.85 24.31
CA ALA A 442 9.43 10.13 24.45
C ALA A 442 10.62 10.99 24.87
N VAL A 443 10.64 12.27 24.46
CA VAL A 443 11.79 13.17 24.66
C VAL A 443 11.60 14.10 25.88
N ASP A 444 10.39 14.15 26.44
CA ASP A 444 9.99 15.04 27.53
C ASP A 444 10.36 16.51 27.25
N SER A 445 10.17 16.93 26.00
CA SER A 445 10.51 18.27 25.50
C SER A 445 9.55 18.67 24.40
N LYS A 446 9.34 19.99 24.24
CA LYS A 446 8.44 20.54 23.24
C LYS A 446 9.16 20.82 21.92
N ILE A 447 8.39 20.77 20.84
CA ILE A 447 8.87 21.06 19.50
C ILE A 447 8.72 22.55 19.22
N GLU A 448 9.83 23.21 18.92
CA GLU A 448 9.92 24.60 18.50
C GLU A 448 9.67 24.76 17.00
N GLU A 449 10.24 23.86 16.18
CA GLU A 449 10.01 23.81 14.72
C GLU A 449 9.84 22.35 14.24
N PRO A 450 8.93 22.08 13.29
CA PRO A 450 7.99 23.02 12.69
C PRO A 450 6.88 23.44 13.67
N LYS A 451 6.35 24.66 13.51
CA LYS A 451 5.27 25.19 14.34
C LYS A 451 3.93 24.59 13.96
N GLU A 452 3.12 24.27 14.95
CA GLU A 452 1.73 23.87 14.69
C GLU A 452 0.92 25.08 14.20
N ILE A 453 0.17 24.91 13.11
CA ILE A 453 -0.82 25.87 12.64
C ILE A 453 -2.19 25.21 12.52
N GLN A 454 -3.24 26.04 12.50
CA GLN A 454 -4.58 25.60 12.16
C GLN A 454 -4.82 25.81 10.67
N LEU A 455 -5.23 24.76 9.96
CA LEU A 455 -5.73 24.89 8.60
C LEU A 455 -7.16 25.42 8.65
N GLU A 456 -7.51 26.37 7.80
CA GLU A 456 -8.88 26.89 7.64
C GLU A 456 -9.79 25.79 7.08
#